data_AF-A0A9E6WNF9-F1
#
_entry.id   AF-A0A9E6WNF9-F1
#
_cell.length_a   1.000
_cell.length_b   1.000
_cell.length_c   1.000
_cell.angle_alpha   90.00
_cell.angle_beta   90.00
_cell.angle_gamma   90.00
#
_symmetry.space_group_name_H-M   'P 1'
#
loop_
_entity.id
_entity.type
_entity.pdbx_description
1 polymer ?
#
loop_
_entity_poly.entity_id
_entity_poly.type
_entity_poly.pdbx_seq_one_letter_code
_entity_poly.pdbx_strand_id
1 'polypeptide(L)'
;MESLAYLVVILIMIVIFGGPVAILLTKIRTEHIVLRIIRRLLHGLVIAVSIFINATVFWKPNQGLTVHAIGLFGISMAYIALRREYFPDVRIIAPILAKFGVKLWKKQKGSGSARGSSHFGPVVKWRRTGRSGGNDGHGPEGEH
;
A
#
# COMPACT_ATOMS: atom_id res chain seq x y z
N MET A 1 19.26 32.13 -15.37
CA MET A 1 19.68 30.95 -14.58
C MET A 1 18.75 30.67 -13.40
N GLU A 2 18.07 31.67 -12.84
CA GLU A 2 17.15 31.50 -11.70
C GLU A 2 15.99 30.53 -11.96
N SER A 3 15.37 30.57 -13.15
CA SER A 3 14.27 29.67 -13.52
C SER A 3 14.65 28.18 -13.45
N LEU A 4 15.89 27.84 -13.82
CA LEU A 4 16.41 26.48 -13.72
C LEU A 4 16.58 26.05 -12.27
N ALA A 5 17.06 26.95 -11.40
CA ALA A 5 17.24 26.66 -9.99
C ALA A 5 15.91 26.33 -9.31
N TYR A 6 14.85 27.09 -9.59
CA TYR A 6 13.50 26.79 -9.08
C TYR A 6 13.00 25.41 -9.52
N LEU A 7 13.21 25.06 -10.79
CA LEU A 7 12.82 23.75 -11.32
C LEU A 7 13.55 22.60 -10.62
N VAL A 8 14.86 22.77 -10.36
CA VAL A 8 15.66 21.77 -9.61
C VAL A 8 15.16 21.62 -8.18
N VAL A 9 14.85 22.71 -7.49
CA VAL A 9 14.30 22.67 -6.12
C VAL A 9 12.96 21.91 -6.11
N ILE A 10 12.08 22.18 -7.06
CA ILE A 10 10.80 21.47 -7.19
C ILE A 10 11.03 19.97 -7.42
N LEU A 11 11.97 19.60 -8.28
CA LEU A 11 12.34 18.20 -8.52
C LEU A 11 12.83 17.50 -7.25
N ILE A 12 13.72 18.16 -6.47
CA ILE A 12 14.22 17.62 -5.20
C ILE A 12 13.06 17.44 -4.20
N MET A 13 12.12 18.39 -4.14
CA MET A 13 10.93 18.26 -3.30
C MET A 13 10.08 17.05 -3.72
N ILE A 14 9.88 16.82 -5.02
CA ILE A 14 9.11 15.66 -5.50
C ILE A 14 9.83 14.34 -5.19
N VAL A 15 11.16 14.29 -5.34
CA VAL A 15 11.97 13.11 -5.00
C VAL A 15 11.78 12.71 -3.54
N ILE A 16 11.87 13.68 -2.63
CA ILE A 16 11.81 13.43 -1.18
C ILE A 16 10.36 13.21 -0.70
N PHE A 17 9.43 14.05 -1.15
CA PHE A 17 8.08 14.11 -0.60
C PHE A 17 7.01 13.42 -1.45
N GLY A 18 7.26 13.10 -2.72
CA GLY A 18 6.25 12.50 -3.61
C GLY A 18 5.64 11.21 -3.05
N GLY A 19 6.50 10.32 -2.52
CA GLY A 19 6.07 9.09 -1.84
C GLY A 19 5.25 9.36 -0.56
N PRO A 20 5.80 10.08 0.44
CA PRO A 20 5.07 10.45 1.66
C PRO A 20 3.73 11.16 1.41
N VAL A 21 3.68 12.08 0.43
CA VAL A 21 2.46 12.80 0.05
C VAL A 21 1.42 11.84 -0.54
N ALA A 22 1.83 10.92 -1.41
CA ALA A 22 0.94 9.86 -1.89
C ALA A 22 0.38 9.03 -0.72
N ILE A 23 1.23 8.64 0.24
CA ILE A 23 0.76 7.91 1.43
C ILE A 23 -0.27 8.74 2.21
N LEU A 24 -0.07 10.06 2.34
CA LEU A 24 -1.00 10.94 3.04
C LEU A 24 -2.36 11.02 2.31
N LEU A 25 -2.36 11.08 0.97
CA LEU A 25 -3.58 11.05 0.15
C LEU A 25 -4.45 9.82 0.43
N THR A 26 -3.85 8.66 0.73
CA THR A 26 -4.60 7.44 1.07
C THR A 26 -5.42 7.55 2.36
N LYS A 27 -5.11 8.51 3.25
CA LYS A 27 -5.87 8.73 4.49
C LYS A 27 -7.18 9.49 4.26
N ILE A 28 -7.30 10.22 3.16
CA ILE A 28 -8.47 11.05 2.88
C ILE A 28 -9.61 10.13 2.41
N ARG A 29 -10.66 10.01 3.22
CA ARG A 29 -11.86 9.23 2.89
C ARG A 29 -12.95 10.15 2.35
N THR A 30 -13.58 9.73 1.25
CA THR A 30 -14.72 10.44 0.66
C THR A 30 -15.90 9.48 0.52
N GLU A 31 -17.08 9.95 0.91
CA GLU A 31 -18.31 9.17 0.83
C GLU A 31 -18.88 9.17 -0.60
N HIS A 32 -18.84 10.32 -1.28
CA HIS A 32 -19.28 10.46 -2.66
C HIS A 32 -18.39 9.69 -3.65
N ILE A 33 -19.04 8.97 -4.57
CA ILE A 33 -18.35 8.12 -5.55
C ILE A 33 -17.52 8.94 -6.55
N VAL A 34 -18.01 10.09 -7.01
CA VAL A 34 -17.29 10.96 -7.94
C VAL A 34 -16.00 11.47 -7.31
N LEU A 35 -16.08 12.01 -6.09
CA LEU A 35 -14.89 12.47 -5.34
C LEU A 35 -13.91 11.33 -5.06
N ARG A 36 -14.41 10.11 -4.88
CA ARG A 36 -13.57 8.92 -4.70
C ARG A 36 -12.77 8.58 -5.95
N ILE A 37 -13.40 8.66 -7.13
CA ILE A 37 -12.75 8.44 -8.42
C ILE A 37 -11.69 9.52 -8.67
N ILE A 38 -12.06 10.80 -8.49
CA ILE A 38 -11.15 11.94 -8.66
C ILE A 38 -9.93 11.79 -7.74
N ARG A 39 -10.14 11.49 -6.45
CA ARG A 39 -9.05 11.26 -5.49
C ARG A 39 -8.14 10.12 -5.95
N ARG A 40 -8.71 9.02 -6.44
CA ARG A 40 -7.92 7.87 -6.94
C ARG A 40 -7.13 8.19 -8.20
N LEU A 41 -7.65 9.02 -9.10
CA LEU A 41 -6.91 9.48 -10.28
C LEU A 41 -5.74 10.39 -9.87
N LEU A 42 -5.99 11.37 -9.00
CA LEU A 42 -4.95 12.25 -8.46
C LEU A 42 -3.87 11.46 -7.71
N HIS A 43 -4.27 10.52 -6.86
CA HIS A 43 -3.34 9.64 -6.14
C HIS A 43 -2.49 8.80 -7.09
N GLY A 44 -3.11 8.20 -8.11
CA GLY A 44 -2.41 7.44 -9.14
C GLY A 44 -1.42 8.30 -9.93
N LEU A 45 -1.78 9.54 -10.27
CA LEU A 45 -0.91 10.50 -10.95
C LEU A 45 0.29 10.89 -10.10
N VAL A 46 0.09 11.19 -8.81
CA VAL A 46 1.19 11.49 -7.87
C VAL A 46 2.15 10.31 -7.77
N ILE A 47 1.63 9.07 -7.68
CA ILE A 47 2.46 7.86 -7.67
C ILE A 47 3.26 7.74 -8.97
N ALA A 48 2.62 7.92 -10.13
CA ALA A 48 3.28 7.77 -11.42
C ALA A 48 4.42 8.76 -11.60
N VAL A 49 4.18 10.04 -11.29
CA VAL A 49 5.20 11.11 -11.34
C VAL A 49 6.33 10.83 -10.35
N SER A 50 5.99 10.41 -9.12
CA SER A 50 6.98 10.08 -8.10
C SER A 50 7.86 8.90 -8.51
N ILE A 51 7.27 7.83 -9.06
CA ILE A 51 8.05 6.67 -9.53
C ILE A 51 8.94 7.07 -10.69
N PHE A 52 8.41 7.80 -11.69
CA PHE A 52 9.19 8.22 -12.85
C PHE A 52 10.41 9.05 -12.45
N ILE A 53 10.22 10.08 -11.63
CA ILE A 53 11.31 10.95 -11.19
C ILE A 53 12.31 10.16 -10.32
N ASN A 54 11.85 9.35 -9.36
CA ASN A 54 12.79 8.61 -8.51
C ASN A 54 13.52 7.50 -9.27
N ALA A 55 12.90 6.88 -10.27
CA ALA A 55 13.54 5.90 -11.15
C ALA A 55 14.64 6.54 -12.00
N THR A 56 14.40 7.74 -12.54
CA THR A 56 15.42 8.48 -13.31
C THR A 56 16.61 8.88 -12.44
N VAL A 57 16.38 9.27 -11.18
CA VAL A 57 17.45 9.51 -10.20
C VAL A 57 18.19 8.21 -9.88
N PHE A 58 17.48 7.11 -9.61
CA PHE A 58 18.07 5.85 -9.24
C PHE A 58 18.91 5.22 -10.37
N TRP A 59 18.49 5.33 -11.62
CA TRP A 59 19.14 4.68 -12.76
C TRP A 59 20.33 5.48 -13.33
N LYS A 60 20.55 6.71 -12.87
CA LYS A 60 21.59 7.57 -13.44
C LYS A 60 22.99 7.03 -13.04
N PRO A 61 23.86 6.67 -14.00
CA PRO A 61 25.18 6.12 -13.69
C PRO A 61 26.10 7.20 -13.10
N ASN A 62 27.16 6.77 -12.39
CA ASN A 62 28.16 7.64 -11.76
C ASN A 62 27.62 8.61 -10.70
N GLN A 63 26.52 8.28 -10.03
CA GLN A 63 26.09 9.02 -8.85
C GLN A 63 26.61 8.40 -7.55
N GLY A 64 26.74 9.21 -6.51
CA GLY A 64 27.10 8.69 -5.18
C GLY A 64 26.02 7.75 -4.64
N LEU A 65 26.42 6.78 -3.82
CA LEU A 65 25.50 5.80 -3.21
C LEU A 65 24.31 6.45 -2.49
N THR A 66 24.53 7.61 -1.86
CA THR A 66 23.48 8.39 -1.18
C THR A 66 22.35 8.80 -2.13
N VAL A 67 22.67 9.18 -3.37
CA VAL A 67 21.67 9.62 -4.34
C VAL A 67 20.82 8.44 -4.83
N HIS A 68 21.45 7.28 -5.05
CA HIS A 68 20.74 6.04 -5.33
C HIS A 68 19.82 5.62 -4.17
N ALA A 69 20.30 5.76 -2.93
CA ALA A 69 19.48 5.45 -1.74
C ALA A 69 18.25 6.36 -1.65
N ILE A 70 18.37 7.64 -1.99
CA ILE A 70 17.25 8.59 -2.05
C ILE A 70 16.23 8.18 -3.13
N GLY A 71 16.70 7.85 -4.34
CA GLY A 71 15.83 7.36 -5.41
C GLY A 71 15.10 6.07 -5.01
N LEU A 72 15.82 5.12 -4.40
CA LEU A 72 15.25 3.87 -3.91
C LEU A 72 14.22 4.10 -2.80
N PHE A 73 14.48 5.05 -1.89
CA PHE A 73 13.54 5.46 -0.85
C PHE A 73 12.24 5.98 -1.46
N GLY A 74 12.31 6.88 -2.44
CA GLY A 74 11.13 7.43 -3.10
C GLY A 74 10.33 6.38 -3.86
N ILE A 75 11.00 5.47 -4.58
CA ILE A 75 10.35 4.31 -5.24
C ILE A 75 9.64 3.42 -4.20
N SER A 76 10.32 3.11 -3.11
CA SER A 76 9.78 2.26 -2.04
C SER A 76 8.54 2.88 -1.40
N MET A 77 8.57 4.19 -1.12
CA MET A 77 7.43 4.92 -0.57
C MET A 77 6.26 4.98 -1.55
N ALA A 78 6.51 5.23 -2.84
CA ALA A 78 5.49 5.23 -3.87
C ALA A 78 4.85 3.83 -4.04
N TYR A 79 5.65 2.76 -3.96
CA TYR A 79 5.14 1.39 -3.94
C TYR A 79 4.24 1.12 -2.72
N ILE A 80 4.64 1.57 -1.52
CA ILE A 80 3.81 1.46 -0.31
C ILE A 80 2.49 2.21 -0.48
N ALA A 81 2.52 3.42 -1.06
CA ALA A 81 1.32 4.21 -1.34
C ALA A 81 0.37 3.53 -2.34
N LEU A 82 0.92 2.95 -3.41
CA LEU A 82 0.19 2.17 -4.40
C LEU A 82 -0.47 0.95 -3.75
N ARG A 83 0.32 0.17 -3.00
CA ARG A 83 -0.19 -1.02 -2.30
C ARG A 83 -1.31 -0.65 -1.34
N ARG A 84 -1.19 0.44 -0.60
CA ARG A 84 -2.21 0.87 0.36
C ARG A 84 -3.55 1.21 -0.28
N GLU A 85 -3.57 1.88 -1.43
CA GLU A 85 -4.81 2.33 -2.06
C GLU A 85 -5.47 1.26 -2.94
N TYR A 86 -4.69 0.52 -3.72
CA TYR A 86 -5.22 -0.40 -4.75
C TYR A 86 -5.17 -1.87 -4.33
N PHE A 87 -4.20 -2.25 -3.49
CA PHE A 87 -3.95 -3.65 -3.13
C PHE A 87 -3.74 -3.86 -1.61
N PRO A 88 -4.67 -3.39 -0.75
CA PRO A 88 -4.46 -3.39 0.70
C PRO A 88 -4.20 -4.80 1.28
N ASP A 89 -4.82 -5.83 0.68
CA ASP A 89 -4.79 -7.21 1.16
C ASP A 89 -3.59 -8.03 0.64
N VAL A 90 -2.80 -7.51 -0.31
CA VAL A 90 -1.75 -8.27 -1.00
C VAL A 90 -0.46 -8.37 -0.16
N ARG A 91 -0.31 -9.43 0.63
CA ARG A 91 0.82 -9.61 1.57
C ARG A 91 2.09 -10.16 0.89
N ILE A 92 2.66 -9.44 -0.07
CA ILE A 92 3.92 -9.87 -0.74
C ILE A 92 5.15 -9.63 0.15
N ILE A 93 5.16 -8.55 0.94
CA ILE A 93 6.33 -8.17 1.75
C ILE A 93 6.50 -9.06 2.98
N ALA A 94 5.39 -9.45 3.62
CA ALA A 94 5.40 -10.28 4.83
C ALA A 94 6.11 -11.63 4.68
N PRO A 95 5.87 -12.45 3.63
CA PRO A 95 6.59 -13.71 3.44
C PRO A 95 8.07 -13.50 3.09
N ILE A 96 8.43 -12.41 2.41
CA ILE A 96 9.84 -12.09 2.10
C ILE A 96 10.59 -11.72 3.40
N LEU A 97 10.04 -10.81 4.21
CA LEU A 97 10.64 -10.43 5.48
C LEU A 97 10.69 -11.58 6.50
N ALA A 98 9.70 -12.48 6.47
CA ALA A 98 9.70 -13.67 7.30
C ALA A 98 10.87 -14.61 6.97
N LYS A 99 11.31 -14.69 5.71
CA LYS A 99 12.51 -15.45 5.30
C LYS A 99 13.80 -14.85 5.86
N PHE A 100 13.82 -13.54 6.15
CA PHE A 100 14.92 -12.85 6.82
C PHE A 100 14.78 -12.79 8.35
N GLY A 101 13.86 -13.58 8.93
CA GLY A 101 13.66 -13.62 10.39
C GLY A 101 12.91 -12.43 10.98
N VAL A 102 12.46 -11.48 10.15
CA VAL A 102 11.72 -10.30 10.62
C VAL A 102 10.24 -10.65 10.78
N LYS A 103 9.84 -10.95 12.02
CA LYS A 103 8.41 -11.10 12.38
C LYS A 103 7.75 -9.72 12.44
N LEU A 104 7.12 -9.30 11.36
CA LEU A 104 6.19 -8.16 11.38
C LEU A 104 4.98 -8.50 12.27
N TRP A 105 5.00 -7.97 13.49
CA TRP A 105 3.99 -8.15 14.52
C TRP A 105 2.60 -7.74 13.97
N LYS A 106 1.68 -8.71 13.88
CA LYS A 106 0.29 -8.45 13.48
C LYS A 106 -0.39 -7.62 14.56
N LYS A 107 -0.90 -6.44 14.20
CA LYS A 107 -2.06 -5.87 14.91
C LYS A 107 -3.30 -6.68 14.50
N GLN A 108 -3.45 -7.85 15.13
CA GLN A 108 -4.66 -8.65 15.08
C GLN A 108 -5.72 -7.92 15.93
N LYS A 109 -6.50 -7.03 15.30
CA LYS A 109 -7.73 -6.54 15.92
C LYS A 109 -8.66 -7.74 16.01
N GLY A 110 -8.89 -8.21 17.23
CA GLY A 110 -9.63 -9.44 17.54
C GLY A 110 -11.00 -9.44 16.89
N SER A 111 -11.21 -10.42 16.01
CA SER A 111 -12.52 -10.99 15.79
C SER A 111 -12.59 -12.20 16.70
N GLY A 112 -13.62 -12.23 17.54
CA GLY A 112 -13.90 -13.35 18.42
C GLY A 112 -14.02 -14.66 17.66
N SER A 113 -13.74 -15.72 18.43
CA SER A 113 -14.02 -17.11 18.15
C SER A 113 -13.28 -17.77 16.98
N ALA A 114 -12.61 -18.86 17.40
CA ALA A 114 -12.40 -20.10 16.66
C ALA A 114 -11.00 -20.31 16.06
N ARG A 115 -10.29 -21.17 16.81
CA ARG A 115 -9.47 -22.30 16.36
C ARG A 115 -8.44 -22.02 15.27
N GLY A 116 -7.19 -22.11 15.70
CA GLY A 116 -6.03 -22.15 14.84
C GLY A 116 -6.17 -23.14 13.70
N SER A 117 -5.95 -22.63 12.50
CA SER A 117 -5.23 -23.36 11.47
C SER A 117 -4.27 -22.36 10.82
N SER A 118 -3.00 -22.69 10.89
CA SER A 118 -1.91 -21.97 10.25
C SER A 118 -1.98 -22.18 8.74
N HIS A 119 -2.93 -21.52 8.09
CA HIS A 119 -2.99 -21.50 6.63
C HIS A 119 -2.20 -20.28 6.12
N PHE A 120 -0.90 -20.49 5.87
CA PHE A 120 -0.09 -19.59 5.06
C PHE A 120 -0.46 -19.79 3.58
N GLY A 121 -1.40 -18.99 3.10
CA GLY A 121 -1.73 -18.87 1.68
C GLY A 121 -2.25 -17.47 1.38
N PRO A 122 -2.13 -16.97 0.13
CA PRO A 122 -2.71 -15.69 -0.25
C PRO A 122 -4.23 -15.79 -0.20
N VAL A 123 -4.82 -15.34 0.91
CA VAL A 123 -6.28 -15.24 1.02
C VAL A 123 -6.72 -14.03 0.20
N VAL A 124 -6.81 -14.21 -1.12
CA VAL A 124 -7.56 -13.30 -1.99
C VAL A 124 -9.03 -13.50 -1.65
N LYS A 125 -9.48 -12.87 -0.55
CA LYS A 125 -10.88 -12.89 -0.15
C LYS A 125 -11.60 -11.90 -1.06
N TRP A 126 -11.96 -12.35 -2.26
CA TRP A 126 -12.92 -11.65 -3.13
C TRP A 126 -14.20 -11.47 -2.31
N ARG A 127 -14.43 -10.26 -1.80
CA ARG A 127 -15.67 -9.91 -1.11
C ARG A 127 -16.75 -9.74 -2.18
N ARG A 128 -17.28 -10.85 -2.69
CA ARG A 128 -18.51 -10.86 -3.47
C ARG A 128 -19.65 -10.49 -2.52
N THR A 129 -20.12 -9.26 -2.67
CA THR A 129 -21.46 -8.83 -2.28
C THR A 129 -22.51 -9.83 -2.76
N GLY A 130 -23.43 -10.18 -1.87
CA GLY A 130 -24.69 -10.85 -2.21
C GLY A 130 -24.75 -12.35 -1.89
N ARG A 131 -25.22 -12.68 -0.68
CA ARG A 131 -26.19 -13.77 -0.44
C ARG A 131 -26.63 -13.73 1.02
N SER A 132 -27.93 -13.49 1.22
CA SER A 132 -28.65 -13.84 2.43
C SER A 132 -28.48 -15.35 2.67
N GLY A 133 -27.86 -15.73 3.77
CA GLY A 133 -27.85 -17.10 4.27
C GLY A 133 -28.61 -17.10 5.58
N GLY A 134 -29.75 -17.78 5.59
CA GLY A 134 -30.65 -17.91 6.72
C GLY A 134 -29.93 -18.39 7.97
N ASN A 135 -30.46 -17.92 9.09
CA ASN A 135 -30.13 -18.34 10.43
C ASN A 135 -31.12 -19.44 10.81
N ASP A 136 -30.98 -20.62 10.21
CA ASP A 136 -31.69 -21.84 10.60
C ASP A 136 -30.78 -22.64 11.54
N GLY A 137 -30.86 -22.23 12.81
CA GLY A 137 -30.26 -22.95 13.92
C GLY A 137 -30.89 -24.32 14.08
N HIS A 138 -30.12 -25.34 13.77
CA HIS A 138 -30.27 -26.68 14.34
C HIS A 138 -28.96 -27.05 15.03
N GLY A 139 -28.94 -26.85 16.35
CA GLY A 139 -28.00 -27.53 17.22
C GLY A 139 -28.41 -29.00 17.36
N PRO A 140 -27.46 -29.92 17.59
CA PRO A 140 -27.80 -31.30 17.88
C PRO A 140 -28.41 -31.38 19.29
N GLU A 141 -29.72 -31.63 19.37
CA GLU A 141 -30.32 -32.33 20.50
C GLU A 141 -29.60 -33.70 20.57
N GLY A 142 -28.96 -34.09 21.66
CA GLY A 142 -29.46 -34.02 23.03
C GLY A 142 -30.01 -35.40 23.36
N GLU A 143 -29.18 -36.19 24.02
CA GLU A 143 -29.38 -37.58 24.44
C GLU A 143 -30.72 -37.80 25.18
N HIS A 144 -31.44 -38.87 24.85
CA HIS A 144 -32.10 -39.84 25.75
C HIS A 144 -32.85 -40.92 24.95
#